data_AF-A0A8T5TCZ7-F1
#
_entry.id   AF-A0A8T5TCZ7-F1
#
_cell.length_a   1.000
_cell.length_b   1.000
_cell.length_c   1.000
_cell.angle_alpha   90.00
_cell.angle_beta   90.00
_cell.angle_gamma   90.00
#
_symmetry.space_group_name_H-M   'P 1'
#
loop_
_entity.id
_entity.type
_entity.pdbx_description
1 polymer ?
#
loop_
_entity_poly.entity_id
_entity_poly.type
_entity_poly.pdbx_seq_one_letter_code
_entity_poly.pdbx_strand_id
1 'polypeptide(L)' 'MMKYICARCGKEVTKKELSALPGIKCSHCGYRILYKKRPDVIKKIKVE' A
#
# COMPACT_ATOMS: atom_id res chain seq x y z
N MET A 1 4.71 -8.07 -6.03
CA MET A 1 3.28 -7.90 -5.67
C MET A 1 3.11 -6.54 -5.02
N MET A 2 2.24 -5.68 -5.54
CA MET A 2 2.19 -4.27 -5.12
C MET A 2 1.41 -4.15 -3.82
N LYS A 3 2.11 -3.83 -2.73
CA LYS A 3 1.55 -3.68 -1.39
C LYS A 3 1.27 -2.21 -1.08
N TYR A 4 0.18 -1.96 -0.37
CA TYR A 4 -0.17 -0.64 0.14
C TYR A 4 -0.08 -0.66 1.66
N ILE A 5 0.19 0.49 2.26
CA ILE A 5 0.25 0.68 3.70
C ILE A 5 -0.85 1.66 4.07
N CYS A 6 -1.68 1.31 5.04
CA CYS A 6 -2.68 2.26 5.53
C CYS A 6 -2.03 3.36 6.36
N ALA A 7 -2.40 4.61 6.10
CA ALA A 7 -1.89 5.77 6.82
C ALA A 7 -2.21 5.76 8.33
N ARG A 8 -3.30 5.10 8.73
CA ARG A 8 -3.78 5.11 10.12
C ARG A 8 -3.36 3.88 10.93
N CYS A 9 -3.48 2.68 10.36
CA CYS A 9 -3.17 1.44 11.08
C CYS A 9 -1.82 0.81 10.71
N GLY A 10 -1.11 1.36 9.70
CA GLY A 10 0.18 0.84 9.25
C GLY A 10 0.13 -0.54 8.61
N LYS A 11 -1.05 -1.17 8.49
CA LYS A 11 -1.20 -2.52 7.96
C LYS A 11 -0.96 -2.56 6.45
N GLU A 12 -0.33 -3.63 6.01
CA GLU A 12 -0.11 -3.92 4.59
C GLU A 12 -1.38 -4.49 3.98
N VAL A 13 -1.91 -3.81 2.97
CA VAL A 13 -3.10 -4.20 2.20
C VAL A 13 -2.67 -4.54 0.78
N THR A 14 -3.18 -5.65 0.22
CA THR A 14 -2.88 -6.02 -1.16
C THR A 14 -3.90 -5.45 -2.14
N LYS A 15 -3.51 -5.30 -3.43
CA LYS A 15 -4.42 -4.89 -4.51
C LYS A 15 -5.70 -5.74 -4.58
N LYS A 16 -5.60 -7.03 -4.28
CA LYS A 16 -6.74 -7.96 -4.33
C LYS A 16 -7.82 -7.58 -3.31
N GLU A 17 -7.42 -7.16 -2.11
CA GLU A 17 -8.33 -6.72 -1.05
C GLU A 17 -9.01 -5.39 -1.39
N LEU A 18 -8.34 -4.52 -2.15
CA LEU A 18 -8.86 -3.24 -2.62
C LEU A 18 -9.86 -3.38 -3.77
N SER A 19 -9.67 -4.39 -4.64
CA SER A 19 -10.59 -4.68 -5.74
C SER A 19 -11.85 -5.45 -5.31
N ALA A 20 -11.83 -6.08 -4.14
CA ALA A 20 -12.96 -6.85 -3.61
C ALA A 20 -14.08 -5.98 -3.02
N LEU A 21 -13.80 -4.72 -2.69
CA LEU A 21 -14.76 -3.77 -2.14
C LEU A 21 -15.01 -2.65 -3.16
N PRO A 22 -16.24 -2.11 -3.27
CA PRO A 22 -16.51 -0.93 -4.07
C PRO A 22 -15.89 0.29 -3.37
N GLY A 23 -14.59 0.52 -3.62
CA GLY A 23 -13.84 1.70 -3.19
C GLY A 23 -12.51 1.38 -2.49
N ILE A 24 -11.62 2.37 -2.46
CA ILE A 24 -10.33 2.30 -1.77
C ILE A 24 -10.57 2.49 -0.27
N LYS A 25 -10.71 1.37 0.45
CA LYS A 25 -10.84 1.31 1.90
C LYS A 25 -9.86 0.30 2.46
N CYS A 26 -9.24 0.61 3.59
CA CYS A 26 -8.48 -0.38 4.35
C CYS A 26 -9.43 -1.41 4.96
N SER A 27 -9.15 -2.69 4.72
CA SER A 27 -9.90 -3.86 5.20
C SER A 27 -10.07 -3.90 6.73
N HIS A 28 -9.16 -3.25 7.48
CA HIS A 28 -9.15 -3.34 8.95
C HIS A 28 -9.72 -2.12 9.67
N CYS A 29 -9.69 -0.93 9.07
CA CYS A 29 -10.07 0.31 9.76
C CYS A 29 -11.01 1.21 8.96
N GLY A 30 -11.39 0.81 7.73
CA GLY A 30 -12.26 1.59 6.86
C GLY A 30 -11.66 2.91 6.34
N TYR A 31 -10.40 3.21 6.68
CA TYR A 31 -9.70 4.43 6.29
C TYR A 31 -9.39 4.42 4.79
N ARG A 32 -9.48 5.58 4.13
CA ARG A 32 -9.41 5.69 2.66
C ARG A 32 -8.03 6.07 2.12
N ILE A 33 -7.11 6.49 2.98
CA ILE A 33 -5.77 6.92 2.57
C ILE A 33 -4.79 5.77 2.73
N LEU A 34 -4.18 5.36 1.61
CA LEU A 34 -3.20 4.29 1.53
C LEU A 34 -1.95 4.78 0.78
N TYR A 35 -0.77 4.49 1.32
CA TYR A 35 0.52 4.75 0.69
C TYR A 35 1.00 3.51 -0.06
N LYS A 36 1.67 3.70 -1.20
CA LYS A 36 2.28 2.58 -1.93
C LYS A 36 3.60 2.20 -1.23
N LYS A 37 3.76 0.92 -0.87
CA LYS A 37 5.03 0.43 -0.30
C LYS A 37 6.14 0.53 -1.36
N ARG A 38 7.34 0.91 -0.92
CA ARG A 38 8.55 0.89 -1.76
C ARG A 38 8.72 -0.52 -2.35
N PRO A 39 8.91 -0.67 -3.67
CA PRO A 39 9.17 -1.97 -4.25
C PRO A 39 10.52 -2.50 -3.76
N ASP A 40 10.63 -3.82 -3.58
CA ASP A 40 11.85 -4.52 -3.14
C ASP A 40 12.96 -4.55 -4.20
N VAL A 41 12.79 -3.81 -5.30
CA VAL A 41 13.78 -3.71 -6.38
C VAL A 41 14.93 -2.80 -5.92
N ILE A 42 16.14 -3.33 -5.98
CA ILE A 42 17.37 -2.60 -5.66
C ILE A 42 17.54 -1.45 -6.66
N LYS A 43 17.53 -0.22 -6.15
CA LYS A 43 17.85 0.98 -6.93
C LYS A 43 19.33 1.32 -6.72
N LYS A 44 20.11 1.33 -7.80
CA LYS A 44 21.47 1.90 -7.81
C LYS A 44 21.36 3.42 -7.94
N ILE A 45 21.70 4.15 -6.89
CA ILE A 45 21.67 5.61 -6.86
C ILE A 45 23.12 6.07 -7.03
N LYS A 46 23.40 6.89 -8.05
CA LYS A 46 24.71 7.55 -8.18
C LYS A 46 24.75 8.69 -7.16
N VAL A 47 25.86 8.80 -6.45
CA VAL A 47 26.15 9.94 -5.58
C VAL A 47 26.95 10.93 -6.43
N GLU A 48 26.49 12.18 -6.49
CA GLU A 48 27.25 13.31 -7.03
C GLU A 48 28.15 13.91 -5.95
#